data_AF-A0A1H7CQ21-F1
#
_entry.id   AF-A0A1H7CQ21-F1
#
_cell.length_a   1.000
_cell.length_b   1.000
_cell.length_c   1.000
_cell.angle_alpha   90.00
_cell.angle_beta   90.00
_cell.angle_gamma   90.00
#
_symmetry.space_group_name_H-M   'P 1'
#
loop_
_entity.id
_entity.type
_entity.pdbx_description
1 polymer ?
#
loop_
_entity_poly.entity_id
_entity_poly.type
_entity_poly.pdbx_seq_one_letter_code
_entity_poly.pdbx_strand_id
1 'polypeptide(L)' 'MWFCAACAHPWPCGVARLHLAAEYVGKGRTFAVEMAELLWEATADLERIGGNPDGFELYGRFLGWVRRASRPARPDTPAD' A
#
# COMPACT_ATOMS: atom_id res chain seq x y z
N MET A 1 14.21 3.82 -8.00
CA MET A 1 13.60 2.63 -7.38
C MET A 1 13.10 2.99 -5.99
N TRP A 2 11.91 2.53 -5.62
CA TRP A 2 11.20 2.97 -4.41
C TRP A 2 11.59 2.15 -3.19
N PHE A 3 12.35 2.74 -2.28
CA PHE A 3 12.82 2.10 -1.05
C PHE A 3 12.35 2.86 0.18
N CYS A 4 12.10 2.11 1.25
CA CYS A 4 11.70 2.69 2.52
C CYS A 4 12.90 3.38 3.18
N ALA A 5 12.78 4.67 3.49
CA ALA A 5 13.83 5.43 4.15
C ALA A 5 14.24 4.85 5.53
N ALA A 6 13.33 4.15 6.21
CA ALA A 6 13.59 3.59 7.53
C ALA A 6 14.33 2.23 7.52
N CYS A 7 14.16 1.42 6.47
CA CYS A 7 14.67 0.04 6.47
C CYS A 7 15.27 -0.44 5.15
N ALA A 8 15.39 0.44 4.14
CA ALA A 8 15.96 0.17 2.82
C ALA A 8 15.26 -0.94 1.99
N HIS A 9 14.17 -1.53 2.47
CA HIS A 9 13.40 -2.51 1.72
C HIS A 9 12.50 -1.84 0.67
N PRO A 10 12.05 -2.57 -0.37
CA PRO A 10 11.09 -2.05 -1.33
C PRO A 10 9.86 -1.47 -0.65
N TRP A 11 9.57 -0.20 -0.89
CA TRP A 11 8.41 0.47 -0.30
C TRP A 11 7.12 0.20 -1.09
N PRO A 12 5.98 -0.12 -0.46
CA PRO A 12 5.76 -0.20 0.97
C PRO A 12 6.25 -1.54 1.54
N CYS A 13 7.20 -1.46 2.46
CA CYS A 13 7.70 -2.60 3.23
C CYS A 13 6.68 -3.01 4.31
N GLY A 14 6.86 -4.15 4.96
CA GLY A 14 5.93 -4.64 5.98
C GLY A 14 5.61 -3.61 7.08
N VAL A 15 6.62 -2.90 7.59
CA VAL A 15 6.45 -1.85 8.60
C VAL A 15 5.62 -0.67 8.06
N ALA A 16 5.93 -0.19 6.86
CA ALA A 16 5.17 0.89 6.23
C ALA A 16 3.71 0.47 6.00
N ARG A 17 3.46 -0.79 5.60
CA ARG A 17 2.09 -1.31 5.44
C ARG A 17 1.31 -1.30 6.75
N LEU A 18 1.95 -1.65 7.86
CA LEU A 18 1.32 -1.60 9.19
C LEU A 18 0.99 -0.17 9.61
N HIS A 19 1.91 0.77 9.42
CA HIS A 19 1.67 2.19 9.74
C HIS A 19 0.53 2.77 8.90
N LEU A 20 0.57 2.56 7.58
CA LEU A 20 -0.49 2.99 6.67
C LEU A 20 -1.84 2.35 7.02
N ALA A 21 -1.85 1.05 7.35
CA ALA A 21 -3.08 0.38 7.75
C ALA A 21 -3.70 1.04 8.99
N ALA A 22 -2.89 1.38 10.00
CA ALA A 22 -3.33 2.04 11.22
C ALA A 22 -3.84 3.47 10.97
N GLU A 23 -3.15 4.24 10.11
CA GLU A 23 -3.53 5.61 9.75
C GLU A 23 -4.87 5.68 9.01
N TYR A 24 -5.14 4.68 8.16
CA TYR A 24 -6.29 4.65 7.26
C TYR A 24 -7.41 3.70 7.70
N VAL A 25 -7.44 3.26 8.96
CA VAL A 25 -8.56 2.47 9.50
C VAL A 25 -9.88 3.22 9.27
N GLY A 26 -10.86 2.56 8.65
CA GLY A 26 -12.15 3.14 8.31
C GLY A 26 -12.14 4.10 7.11
N LYS A 27 -10.97 4.41 6.55
CA LYS A 27 -10.78 5.38 5.45
C LYS A 27 -10.30 4.74 4.16
N GLY A 28 -10.78 3.52 3.86
CA GLY A 28 -10.27 2.71 2.76
C GLY A 28 -10.38 3.32 1.36
N ARG A 29 -11.36 4.19 1.11
CA ARG A 29 -11.49 4.90 -0.18
C ARG A 29 -10.35 5.91 -0.36
N THR A 30 -10.12 6.76 0.64
CA THR A 30 -8.99 7.71 0.63
C THR A 30 -7.68 6.95 0.50
N PHE A 31 -7.50 5.88 1.28
CA PHE A 31 -6.28 5.08 1.22
C PHE A 31 -6.02 4.48 -0.18
N ALA A 32 -7.06 4.04 -0.86
CA ALA A 32 -6.94 3.49 -2.21
C ALA A 32 -6.56 4.54 -3.25
N VAL A 33 -7.02 5.78 -3.10
CA VAL A 33 -6.66 6.89 -4.01
C VAL A 33 -5.19 7.25 -3.80
N GLU A 34 -4.77 7.48 -2.56
CA GLU A 34 -3.37 7.80 -2.21
C GLU A 34 -2.41 6.71 -2.70
N MET A 35 -2.74 5.43 -2.48
CA MET A 35 -1.90 4.32 -2.96
C MET A 35 -1.92 4.15 -4.49
N ALA A 36 -2.97 4.59 -5.18
CA ALA A 36 -3.01 4.57 -6.64
C ALA A 36 -2.14 5.67 -7.25
N GLU A 37 -2.09 6.85 -6.62
CA GLU A 37 -1.17 7.94 -7.01
C GLU A 37 0.28 7.48 -6.87
N LEU A 38 0.63 6.86 -5.75
CA LEU A 38 1.99 6.34 -5.54
C LEU A 38 2.33 5.17 -6.47
N LEU A 39 1.35 4.35 -6.88
CA LEU A 39 1.56 3.32 -7.91
C LEU A 39 1.93 3.97 -9.24
N TRP A 40 1.21 5.03 -9.64
CA TRP A 40 1.47 5.76 -10.88
C TRP A 40 2.88 6.35 -10.87
N GLU A 41 3.26 7.03 -9.79
CA GLU A 41 4.60 7.60 -9.63
C GLU A 41 5.69 6.51 -9.68
N ALA A 42 5.49 5.40 -8.99
CA ALA A 42 6.43 4.28 -8.98
C ALA A 42 6.58 3.61 -10.36
N THR A 43 5.50 3.54 -11.13
CA THR A 43 5.51 3.05 -12.51
C THR A 43 6.35 3.97 -13.39
N ALA A 44 6.05 5.28 -13.37
CA ALA A 44 6.78 6.28 -14.15
C ALA A 44 8.26 6.33 -13.80
N ASP A 45 8.61 6.21 -12.52
CA ASP A 45 10.01 6.17 -12.08
C ASP A 45 10.76 4.94 -12.56
N LEU A 46 10.10 3.79 -12.65
CA LEU A 46 10.71 2.56 -13.14
C LEU A 46 10.94 2.63 -14.65
N GLU A 47 9.97 3.13 -15.41
CA GLU A 47 10.10 3.39 -16.85
C GLU A 47 11.25 4.36 -17.15
N ARG A 48 11.37 5.44 -16.37
CA ARG A 48 12.42 6.46 -16.54
C ARG A 48 13.84 5.91 -16.41
N ILE A 49 14.03 4.85 -15.62
CA ILE A 49 15.34 4.20 -15.46
C ILE A 49 15.54 3.00 -16.39
N GLY A 50 14.66 2.83 -17.40
CA GLY A 50 14.72 1.73 -18.37
C GLY A 50 14.23 0.39 -17.82
N GLY A 51 13.53 0.39 -16.69
CA GLY A 51 12.89 -0.81 -16.16
C GLY A 51 11.63 -1.17 -16.94
N ASN A 52 11.18 -2.41 -16.75
CA ASN A 52 9.91 -2.89 -17.30
C ASN A 52 8.92 -3.12 -16.14
N PRO A 53 7.96 -2.23 -15.90
CA PRO A 53 6.99 -2.38 -14.82
C PRO A 53 6.07 -3.58 -15.07
N ASP A 54 6.16 -4.60 -14.21
CA ASP A 54 5.13 -5.63 -14.13
C ASP A 54 3.89 -5.05 -13.42
N GLY A 55 2.81 -4.86 -14.17
CA GLY A 55 1.57 -4.32 -13.65
C GLY A 55 0.94 -5.17 -12.55
N PHE A 56 1.09 -6.50 -12.58
CA PHE A 56 0.57 -7.38 -11.54
C PHE A 56 1.38 -7.26 -10.26
N GLU A 57 2.72 -7.19 -10.37
CA GLU A 57 3.60 -6.97 -9.22
C GLU A 57 3.32 -5.61 -8.56
N LEU A 58 3.24 -4.53 -9.35
CA LEU A 58 2.97 -3.19 -8.84
C LEU A 58 1.57 -3.08 -8.24
N TYR A 59 0.55 -3.69 -8.86
CA TYR A 59 -0.78 -3.77 -8.29
C TYR A 59 -0.76 -4.48 -6.93
N GLY A 60 -0.14 -5.67 -6.84
CA GLY A 60 -0.04 -6.42 -5.60
C GLY A 60 0.73 -5.67 -4.50
N ARG A 61 1.74 -4.90 -4.90
CA ARG A 61 2.59 -4.10 -4.01
C ARG A 61 1.87 -2.90 -3.42
N PHE A 62 1.13 -2.13 -4.24
CA PHE A 62 0.49 -0.88 -3.81
C PHE A 62 -0.98 -1.04 -3.44
N LEU A 63 -1.78 -1.77 -4.22
CA LEU A 63 -3.24 -1.80 -4.09
C LEU A 63 -3.81 -3.11 -3.56
N GLY A 64 -3.14 -4.25 -3.79
CA GLY A 64 -3.66 -5.59 -3.52
C GLY A 64 -4.05 -5.88 -2.07
N TRP A 65 -3.61 -5.06 -1.12
CA TRP A 65 -3.85 -5.23 0.31
C TRP A 65 -4.66 -4.09 0.95
N VAL A 66 -4.87 -2.96 0.26
CA VAL A 66 -5.46 -1.73 0.80
C VAL A 66 -6.86 -1.91 1.38
N ARG A 67 -7.75 -2.62 0.66
CA ARG A 67 -9.13 -2.85 1.10
C ARG A 67 -9.20 -3.68 2.38
N ARG A 68 -8.29 -4.65 2.53
CA ARG A 68 -8.24 -5.50 3.73
C ARG A 68 -7.66 -4.71 4.91
N ALA A 69 -6.60 -3.95 4.68
CA ALA A 69 -5.90 -3.19 5.71
C ALA A 69 -6.71 -2.04 6.30
N SER A 70 -7.53 -1.36 5.49
CA SER A 70 -8.36 -0.24 5.95
C SER A 70 -9.67 -0.67 6.62
N ARG A 71 -9.97 -1.96 6.63
CA ARG A 71 -11.23 -2.44 7.21
C ARG A 71 -11.15 -2.26 8.74
N PRO A 72 -12.11 -1.53 9.35
CA PRO A 72 -12.16 -1.45 10.81
C PRO A 72 -12.33 -2.86 11.37
N ALA A 73 -11.69 -3.09 12.53
CA ALA A 73 -11.96 -4.30 13.29
C ALA A 73 -13.47 -4.38 13.52
N ARG A 74 -14.06 -5.54 13.24
CA ARG A 74 -15.43 -5.76 13.66
C ARG A 74 -15.42 -5.70 15.19
N PRO A 75 -16.29 -4.94 15.85
CA PRO A 75 -16.39 -5.02 17.30
C PRO A 75 -16.66 -6.49 17.65
N ASP A 76 -15.85 -7.03 18.56
CA ASP A 76 -16.10 -8.34 19.12
C ASP A 76 -17.39 -8.21 19.95
N THR A 77 -18.52 -8.63 19.40
CA THR A 77 -19.73 -8.80 20.20
C THR A 77 -19.43 -9.94 21.18
N PRO A 78 -19.42 -9.71 22.50
CA PRO A 78 -19.28 -10.80 23.46
C PRO A 78 -20.45 -11.76 23.23
N ALA A 79 -20.18 -13.07 23.19
CA ALA A 79 -21.25 -14.06 23.22
C ALA A 79 -21.97 -13.94 24.57
N ASP A 80 -23.29 -13.77 24.51
CA ASP A 80 -24.20 -13.76 25.68
C ASP A 80 -24.05 -15.02 26.55
#